data_AF-C1EB24-F1
#
_entry.id   AF-C1EB24-F1
#
_cell.length_a   1.000
_cell.length_b   1.000
_cell.length_c   1.000
_cell.angle_alpha   90.00
_cell.angle_beta   90.00
_cell.angle_gamma   90.00
#
_symmetry.space_group_name_H-M   'P 1'
#
loop_
_entity.id
_entity.type
_entity.pdbx_description
1 polymer ?
#
loop_
_entity_poly.entity_id
_entity_poly.type
_entity_poly.pdbx_seq_one_letter_code
_entity_poly.pdbx_strand_id
1 'polypeptide(L)'
;MGDVNDPFYLVKDEIQATVDKVRGVLERMERLPEGNSERQRYASQITSECESVQWQLEELDRATAMAEQDFMRFKVDANELASRKRWTAATKSTVANAERAARSVLDAAKRRGPAGFDPSNASGYDQGIAAANDDYLNREADNQQLLMRKQDADLDDISASIQRLGQVGLTIGEELETQGKMIDELEQDVDGTNSRLAAAQRKMNQVLKKAGVKGQMCIIVILTAILIILFLIAFM
;
A
#
# COMPACT_ATOMS: atom_id res chain seq x y z
N MET A 1 18.27 -10.58 2.12
CA MET A 1 17.55 -10.53 0.85
C MET A 1 16.11 -10.85 1.18
N GLY A 2 15.21 -9.88 1.07
CA GLY A 2 13.78 -10.08 1.32
C GLY A 2 13.21 -11.15 0.39
N ASP A 3 12.19 -11.85 0.87
CA ASP A 3 11.53 -12.93 0.15
C ASP A 3 11.02 -12.41 -1.22
N VAL A 4 11.26 -13.17 -2.30
CA VAL A 4 10.89 -12.80 -3.68
C VAL A 4 9.36 -12.62 -3.84
N ASN A 5 8.58 -13.07 -2.85
CA ASN A 5 7.13 -12.96 -2.77
C ASN A 5 6.62 -11.91 -1.76
N ASP A 6 7.47 -11.02 -1.24
CA ASP A 6 6.99 -9.99 -0.31
C ASP A 6 6.09 -8.97 -1.05
N PRO A 7 4.81 -8.82 -0.64
CA PRO A 7 3.87 -7.89 -1.26
C PRO A 7 4.37 -6.44 -1.31
N PHE A 8 5.24 -6.04 -0.37
CA PHE A 8 5.84 -4.72 -0.34
C PHE A 8 6.60 -4.42 -1.64
N TYR A 9 7.38 -5.37 -2.16
CA TYR A 9 8.21 -5.12 -3.34
C TYR A 9 7.39 -5.08 -4.63
N LEU A 10 6.28 -5.83 -4.70
CA LEU A 10 5.33 -5.75 -5.81
C LEU A 10 4.68 -4.37 -5.88
N VAL A 11 4.13 -3.90 -4.76
CA VAL A 11 3.49 -2.58 -4.68
C VAL A 11 4.52 -1.47 -4.87
N LYS A 12 5.74 -1.63 -4.35
CA LYS A 12 6.84 -0.70 -4.59
C LYS A 12 7.14 -0.53 -6.07
N ASP A 13 7.22 -1.63 -6.82
CA ASP A 13 7.57 -1.57 -8.24
C ASP A 13 6.42 -0.96 -9.07
N GLU A 14 5.17 -1.21 -8.69
CA GLU A 14 3.99 -0.54 -9.26
C GLU A 14 4.02 0.98 -9.00
N ILE A 15 4.23 1.38 -7.74
CA ILE A 15 4.39 2.79 -7.36
C ILE A 15 5.53 3.44 -8.14
N GLN A 16 6.67 2.75 -8.27
CA GLN A 16 7.82 3.28 -8.98
C GLN A 16 7.51 3.53 -10.47
N ALA A 17 6.80 2.60 -11.13
CA ALA A 17 6.36 2.78 -12.51
C ALA A 17 5.43 4.00 -12.66
N THR A 18 4.50 4.21 -11.73
CA THR A 18 3.61 5.37 -11.73
C THR A 18 4.38 6.67 -11.47
N VAL A 19 5.35 6.67 -10.56
CA VAL A 19 6.21 7.84 -10.29
C VAL A 19 7.05 8.21 -11.51
N ASP A 20 7.59 7.23 -12.23
CA ASP A 20 8.38 7.48 -13.45
C ASP A 20 7.49 8.01 -14.60
N LYS A 21 6.26 7.51 -14.70
CA LYS A 21 5.23 8.07 -15.59
C LYS A 21 4.92 9.53 -15.23
N VAL A 22 4.68 9.83 -13.95
CA VAL A 22 4.42 11.20 -13.47
C VAL A 22 5.59 12.13 -13.79
N ARG A 23 6.84 11.70 -13.59
CA ARG A 23 8.03 12.48 -13.97
C ARG A 23 8.05 12.77 -15.47
N GLY A 24 7.79 11.77 -16.31
CA GLY A 24 7.73 11.96 -17.76
C GLY A 24 6.63 12.93 -18.20
N VAL A 25 5.47 12.92 -17.53
CA VAL A 25 4.38 13.88 -17.79
C VAL A 25 4.74 15.28 -17.29
N LEU A 26 5.41 15.38 -16.15
CA LEU A 26 5.89 16.64 -15.58
C LEU A 26 6.88 17.34 -16.51
N GLU A 27 7.88 16.62 -17.02
CA GLU A 27 8.84 17.18 -17.99
C GLU A 27 8.14 17.68 -19.27
N ARG A 28 7.14 16.95 -19.75
CA ARG A 28 6.34 17.39 -20.91
C ARG A 28 5.55 18.65 -20.59
N MET A 29 4.95 18.73 -19.41
CA MET A 29 4.22 19.91 -18.92
C MET A 29 5.14 21.15 -18.79
N GLU A 30 6.39 20.96 -18.32
CA GLU A 30 7.36 22.05 -18.17
C GLU A 30 7.88 22.61 -19.50
N ARG A 31 7.94 21.77 -20.55
CA ARG A 31 8.33 22.19 -21.90
C ARG A 31 7.27 23.02 -22.61
N LEU A 32 6.02 22.99 -22.14
CA LEU A 32 4.93 23.74 -22.76
C LEU A 32 4.88 25.19 -22.28
N PRO A 33 4.57 26.14 -23.17
CA PRO A 33 4.45 27.55 -22.81
C PRO A 33 3.29 27.79 -21.84
N GLU A 34 3.44 28.83 -21.02
CA GLU A 34 2.41 29.22 -20.07
C GLU A 34 1.11 29.62 -20.78
N GLY A 35 -0.03 29.13 -20.27
CA GLY A 35 -1.34 29.39 -20.88
C GLY A 35 -1.81 28.34 -21.90
N ASN A 36 -0.97 27.36 -22.27
CA ASN A 36 -1.41 26.25 -23.11
C ASN A 36 -2.43 25.36 -22.36
N SER A 37 -3.55 25.04 -23.01
CA SER A 37 -4.59 24.15 -22.48
C SER A 37 -4.08 22.71 -22.26
N GLU A 38 -3.13 22.24 -23.07
CA GLU A 38 -2.47 20.94 -22.87
C GLU A 38 -1.67 20.89 -21.56
N ARG A 39 -1.08 22.03 -21.16
CA ARG A 39 -0.35 22.14 -19.89
C ARG A 39 -1.28 21.94 -18.70
N GLN A 40 -2.51 22.44 -18.79
CA GLN A 40 -3.54 22.23 -17.76
C GLN A 40 -4.00 20.77 -17.71
N ARG A 41 -4.15 20.12 -18.87
CA ARG A 41 -4.52 18.68 -18.93
C ARG A 41 -3.46 17.80 -18.28
N TYR A 42 -2.18 18.05 -18.57
CA TYR A 42 -1.09 17.33 -17.92
C TYR A 42 -1.02 17.61 -16.41
N ALA A 43 -1.28 18.84 -15.98
CA ALA A 43 -1.34 19.18 -14.56
C ALA A 43 -2.48 18.46 -13.83
N SER A 44 -3.68 18.37 -14.43
CA SER A 44 -4.78 17.58 -13.87
C SER A 44 -4.43 16.10 -13.78
N GLN A 45 -3.78 15.55 -14.82
CA GLN A 45 -3.33 14.15 -14.84
C GLN A 45 -2.31 13.86 -13.73
N ILE A 46 -1.28 14.71 -13.59
CA ILE A 46 -0.27 14.58 -12.53
C ILE A 46 -0.93 14.61 -11.15
N THR A 47 -1.87 15.53 -10.93
CA THR A 47 -2.55 15.66 -9.63
C THR A 47 -3.29 14.36 -9.26
N SER A 48 -4.07 13.80 -10.20
CA SER A 48 -4.82 12.55 -9.96
C SER A 48 -3.90 11.35 -9.70
N GLU A 49 -2.83 11.18 -10.48
CA GLU A 49 -1.89 10.07 -10.30
C GLU A 49 -1.10 10.22 -8.98
N CYS A 50 -0.75 11.46 -8.59
CA CYS A 50 -0.11 11.74 -7.30
C CYS A 50 -1.01 11.42 -6.11
N GLU A 51 -2.31 11.73 -6.16
CA GLU A 51 -3.26 11.40 -5.10
C GLU A 51 -3.39 9.87 -4.91
N SER A 52 -3.47 9.12 -6.01
CA SER A 52 -3.49 7.65 -5.97
C SER A 52 -2.21 7.07 -5.34
N VAL A 53 -1.04 7.54 -5.77
CA VAL A 53 0.24 7.07 -5.23
C VAL A 53 0.42 7.45 -3.76
N GLN A 54 -0.02 8.65 -3.35
CA GLN A 54 0.05 9.06 -1.94
C GLN A 54 -0.73 8.10 -1.05
N TRP A 55 -1.93 7.69 -1.46
CA TRP A 55 -2.70 6.70 -0.74
C TRP A 55 -1.98 5.35 -0.62
N GLN A 56 -1.38 4.86 -1.72
CA GLN A 56 -0.62 3.60 -1.71
C GLN A 56 0.61 3.68 -0.78
N LEU A 57 1.30 4.83 -0.76
CA LEU A 57 2.43 5.06 0.14
C LEU A 57 2.02 5.08 1.62
N GLU A 58 0.84 5.63 1.94
CA GLU A 58 0.30 5.60 3.30
C GLU A 58 -0.07 4.19 3.75
N GLU A 59 -0.58 3.36 2.85
CA GLU A 59 -0.81 1.94 3.14
C GLU A 59 0.50 1.20 3.38
N LEU A 60 1.54 1.45 2.57
CA LEU A 60 2.87 0.88 2.82
C LEU A 60 3.48 1.33 4.15
N ASP A 61 3.27 2.58 4.56
CA ASP A 61 3.70 3.08 5.88
C ASP A 61 2.95 2.35 7.00
N ARG A 62 1.63 2.15 6.88
CA ARG A 62 0.84 1.37 7.85
C ARG A 62 1.34 -0.07 7.94
N ALA A 63 1.51 -0.74 6.80
CA ALA A 63 2.01 -2.12 6.74
C ALA A 63 3.42 -2.24 7.34
N THR A 64 4.30 -1.28 7.06
CA THR A 64 5.65 -1.25 7.62
C THR A 64 5.64 -1.01 9.13
N ALA A 65 4.73 -0.18 9.64
CA ALA A 65 4.56 0.05 11.08
C ALA A 65 4.01 -1.20 11.81
N MET A 66 3.07 -1.93 11.19
CA MET A 66 2.57 -3.20 11.73
C MET A 66 3.67 -4.26 11.78
N ALA A 67 4.49 -4.36 10.73
CA ALA A 67 5.60 -5.30 10.67
C ALA A 67 6.70 -5.00 11.72
N GLU A 68 6.84 -3.74 12.15
CA GLU A 68 7.76 -3.33 13.22
C GLU A 68 7.28 -3.77 14.60
N GLN A 69 5.97 -3.79 14.85
CA GLN A 69 5.41 -4.21 16.14
C GLN A 69 5.46 -5.72 16.37
N ASP A 70 5.44 -6.52 15.30
CA ASP A 70 5.40 -7.98 15.39
C ASP A 70 6.59 -8.66 14.65
N PHE A 71 7.79 -8.39 15.17
CA PHE A 71 9.05 -8.88 14.58
C PHE A 71 9.12 -10.42 14.50
N MET A 72 8.48 -11.13 15.43
CA MET A 72 8.48 -12.60 15.48
C MET A 72 7.58 -13.23 14.41
N ARG A 73 6.50 -12.56 14.01
CA ARG A 73 5.56 -13.06 13.00
C ARG A 73 6.03 -12.77 11.57
N PHE A 74 6.64 -11.61 11.33
CA PHE A 74 7.00 -11.18 9.96
C PHE A 74 8.44 -11.50 9.54
N LYS A 75 9.35 -11.84 10.48
CA LYS A 75 10.77 -12.16 10.19
C LYS A 75 11.49 -11.13 9.30
N VAL A 76 11.02 -9.88 9.25
CA VAL A 76 11.64 -8.81 8.46
C VAL A 76 12.77 -8.18 9.29
N ASP A 77 13.97 -8.11 8.71
CA ASP A 77 15.15 -7.56 9.39
C ASP A 77 15.01 -6.05 9.68
N ALA A 78 15.59 -5.57 10.79
CA ALA A 78 15.53 -4.14 11.15
C ALA A 78 16.14 -3.22 10.07
N ASN A 79 17.16 -3.69 9.35
CA ASN A 79 17.73 -2.95 8.22
C ASN A 79 16.79 -2.91 7.02
N GLU A 80 15.98 -3.96 6.85
CA GLU A 80 14.99 -4.05 5.79
C GLU A 80 13.83 -3.08 6.08
N LEU A 81 13.29 -3.07 7.29
CA LEU A 81 12.29 -2.08 7.73
C LEU A 81 12.80 -0.64 7.57
N ALA A 82 14.04 -0.36 7.97
CA ALA A 82 14.65 0.95 7.80
C ALA A 82 14.78 1.35 6.31
N SER A 83 15.08 0.38 5.44
CA SER A 83 15.16 0.61 3.99
C SER A 83 13.78 0.90 3.38
N ARG A 84 12.73 0.18 3.81
CA ARG A 84 11.34 0.43 3.41
C ARG A 84 10.90 1.83 3.80
N LYS A 85 11.06 2.21 5.08
CA LYS A 85 10.72 3.55 5.59
C LYS A 85 11.45 4.66 4.84
N ARG A 86 12.75 4.50 4.60
CA ARG A 86 13.55 5.50 3.85
C ARG A 86 13.06 5.66 2.42
N TRP A 87 12.75 4.55 1.73
CA TRP A 87 12.22 4.59 0.38
C TRP A 87 10.83 5.24 0.34
N THR A 88 9.89 4.82 1.20
CA THR A 88 8.53 5.39 1.26
C THR A 88 8.56 6.90 1.53
N ALA A 89 9.38 7.36 2.48
CA ALA A 89 9.54 8.78 2.78
C ALA A 89 10.13 9.59 1.61
N ALA A 90 11.14 9.06 0.93
CA ALA A 90 11.75 9.70 -0.24
C ALA A 90 10.75 9.79 -1.41
N THR A 91 9.97 8.74 -1.65
CA THR A 91 8.95 8.69 -2.70
C THR A 91 7.81 9.65 -2.38
N LYS A 92 7.34 9.73 -1.13
CA LYS A 92 6.32 10.68 -0.68
C LYS A 92 6.74 12.14 -0.93
N SER A 93 8.00 12.47 -0.64
CA SER A 93 8.55 13.79 -0.94
C SER A 93 8.58 14.10 -2.44
N THR A 94 8.98 13.13 -3.26
CA THR A 94 9.03 13.27 -4.73
C THR A 94 7.63 13.53 -5.30
N VAL A 95 6.63 12.75 -4.88
CA VAL A 95 5.24 12.86 -5.35
C VAL A 95 4.63 14.19 -4.90
N ALA A 96 4.85 14.61 -3.65
CA ALA A 96 4.37 15.90 -3.15
C ALA A 96 4.98 17.12 -3.87
N ASN A 97 6.20 17.00 -4.39
CA ASN A 97 6.82 18.05 -5.21
C ASN A 97 6.17 18.13 -6.59
N ALA A 98 5.94 16.98 -7.25
CA ALA A 98 5.27 16.91 -8.55
C ALA A 98 3.83 17.44 -8.48
N GLU A 99 3.09 17.04 -7.45
CA GLU A 99 1.73 17.52 -7.19
C GLU A 99 1.68 19.03 -6.98
N ARG A 100 2.60 19.60 -6.19
CA ARG A 100 2.68 21.07 -6.00
C ARG A 100 2.96 21.81 -7.31
N ALA A 101 3.87 21.29 -8.13
CA ALA A 101 4.15 21.87 -9.44
C ALA A 101 2.90 21.87 -10.33
N ALA A 102 2.19 20.74 -10.41
CA ALA A 102 0.96 20.60 -11.17
C ALA A 102 -0.17 21.51 -10.64
N ARG A 103 -0.41 21.53 -9.33
CA ARG A 103 -1.42 22.41 -8.72
C ARG A 103 -1.14 23.88 -8.97
N SER A 104 0.13 24.30 -8.97
CA SER A 104 0.49 25.70 -9.30
C SER A 104 0.08 26.10 -10.73
N VAL A 105 0.14 25.17 -11.69
CA VAL A 105 -0.31 25.39 -13.07
C VAL A 105 -1.83 25.51 -13.14
N LEU A 106 -2.55 24.64 -12.43
CA LEU A 106 -4.01 24.68 -12.36
C LEU A 106 -4.51 25.97 -11.71
N ASP A 107 -3.86 26.41 -10.63
CA ASP A 107 -4.19 27.65 -9.93
C ASP A 107 -3.87 28.89 -10.77
N ALA A 108 -2.74 28.88 -11.49
CA ALA A 108 -2.39 29.96 -12.42
C ALA A 108 -3.39 30.05 -13.57
N ALA A 109 -3.90 28.93 -14.08
CA ALA A 109 -4.96 28.90 -15.09
C ALA A 109 -6.28 29.46 -14.55
N LYS A 110 -6.67 29.10 -13.32
CA LYS A 110 -7.86 29.66 -12.66
C LYS A 110 -7.76 31.17 -12.44
N ARG A 111 -6.57 31.68 -12.06
CA ARG A 111 -6.31 33.12 -11.87
C ARG A 111 -6.27 33.92 -13.18
N ARG A 112 -6.02 33.25 -14.31
CA ARG A 112 -6.09 33.83 -15.66
C ARG A 112 -7.50 33.90 -16.24
N GLY A 113 -8.53 33.51 -15.46
CA GLY A 113 -9.92 33.88 -15.74
C GLY A 113 -10.06 35.39 -15.98
N PRO A 114 -11.14 35.85 -16.66
CA PRO A 114 -11.14 37.08 -17.46
C PRO A 114 -10.60 38.25 -16.65
N ALA A 115 -9.39 38.71 -17.00
CA ALA A 115 -8.77 39.85 -16.35
C ALA A 115 -9.69 41.06 -16.56
N GLY A 116 -10.07 41.68 -15.44
CA GLY A 116 -10.99 42.82 -15.40
C GLY A 116 -10.59 43.93 -16.36
N PHE A 117 -11.55 44.30 -17.20
CA PHE A 117 -11.54 45.54 -17.96
C PHE A 117 -11.53 46.72 -16.98
N ASP A 118 -10.46 47.53 -16.99
CA ASP A 118 -10.41 48.82 -16.31
C ASP A 118 -10.93 49.90 -17.30
N PRO A 119 -12.15 50.46 -17.10
CA PRO A 119 -12.76 51.37 -18.06
C PRO A 119 -12.11 52.76 -18.11
N SER A 120 -11.14 53.05 -17.24
CA SER A 120 -10.76 54.43 -16.94
C SER A 120 -9.82 55.08 -17.97
N ASN A 121 -9.35 54.36 -18.99
CA ASN A 121 -8.29 54.88 -19.87
C ASN A 121 -8.44 54.60 -21.39
N ALA A 122 -9.66 54.54 -21.93
CA ALA A 122 -9.88 54.40 -23.37
C ALA A 122 -10.64 55.62 -23.94
N SER A 123 -9.92 56.71 -24.18
CA SER A 123 -10.43 57.83 -24.98
C SER A 123 -9.97 57.67 -26.44
N GLY A 124 -10.92 57.38 -27.35
CA GLY A 124 -10.90 57.96 -28.69
C GLY A 124 -10.82 57.08 -29.95
N TYR A 125 -10.90 55.73 -29.89
CA TYR A 125 -10.77 54.88 -31.10
C TYR A 125 -11.69 53.63 -31.16
N ASP A 126 -12.89 53.66 -30.58
CA ASP A 126 -13.51 52.42 -30.06
C ASP A 126 -14.67 51.76 -30.85
N GLN A 127 -15.25 52.35 -31.90
CA GLN A 127 -16.51 51.77 -32.44
C GLN A 127 -16.32 50.51 -33.32
N GLY A 128 -15.20 50.39 -34.05
CA GLY A 128 -14.93 49.22 -34.91
C GLY A 128 -14.20 48.08 -34.20
N ILE A 129 -13.43 48.41 -33.16
CA ILE A 129 -12.71 47.43 -32.34
C ILE A 129 -13.66 46.82 -31.31
N ALA A 130 -14.57 47.60 -30.69
CA ALA A 130 -15.54 47.06 -29.72
C ALA A 130 -16.42 45.94 -30.30
N ALA A 131 -16.91 46.06 -31.54
CA ALA A 131 -17.75 45.03 -32.15
C ALA A 131 -16.99 43.73 -32.48
N ALA A 132 -15.73 43.84 -32.90
CA ALA A 132 -14.87 42.67 -33.14
C ALA A 132 -14.41 42.02 -31.81
N ASN A 133 -14.23 42.84 -30.77
CA ASN A 133 -13.88 42.39 -29.43
C ASN A 133 -15.07 41.70 -28.76
N ASP A 134 -16.31 42.18 -28.96
CA ASP A 134 -17.54 41.54 -28.49
C ASP A 134 -17.76 40.17 -29.15
N ASP A 135 -17.54 40.05 -30.46
CA ASP A 135 -17.65 38.77 -31.17
C ASP A 135 -16.57 37.76 -30.73
N TYR A 136 -15.37 38.25 -30.41
CA TYR A 136 -14.30 37.44 -29.84
C TYR A 136 -14.60 37.02 -28.38
N LEU A 137 -15.08 37.94 -27.55
CA LEU A 137 -15.49 37.71 -26.16
C LEU A 137 -16.64 36.71 -26.06
N ASN A 138 -17.65 36.83 -26.92
CA ASN A 138 -18.77 35.89 -26.96
C ASN A 138 -18.32 34.48 -27.37
N ARG A 139 -17.44 34.36 -28.37
CA ARG A 139 -16.88 33.05 -28.76
C ARG A 139 -16.03 32.43 -27.65
N GLU A 140 -15.24 33.23 -26.95
CA GLU A 140 -14.42 32.75 -25.84
C GLU A 140 -15.30 32.33 -24.64
N ALA A 141 -16.36 33.08 -24.35
CA ALA A 141 -17.34 32.76 -23.30
C ALA A 141 -18.10 31.46 -23.61
N ASP A 142 -18.53 31.25 -24.85
CA ASP A 142 -19.16 30.00 -25.28
C ASP A 142 -18.20 28.81 -25.15
N ASN A 143 -16.93 29.01 -25.51
CA ASN A 143 -15.92 27.98 -25.40
C ASN A 143 -15.60 27.64 -23.93
N GLN A 144 -15.59 28.64 -23.04
CA GLN A 144 -15.46 28.45 -21.59
C GLN A 144 -16.67 27.72 -21.00
N GLN A 145 -17.90 28.04 -21.41
CA GLN A 145 -19.09 27.31 -20.96
C GLN A 145 -19.05 25.84 -21.39
N LEU A 146 -18.61 25.58 -22.62
CA LEU A 146 -18.51 24.21 -23.13
C LEU A 146 -17.44 23.41 -22.38
N LEU A 147 -16.34 24.08 -21.99
CA LEU A 147 -15.28 23.50 -21.16
C LEU A 147 -15.74 23.24 -19.72
N MET A 148 -16.46 24.18 -19.09
CA MET A 148 -17.03 23.99 -17.75
C MET A 148 -18.01 22.83 -17.72
N ARG A 149 -18.89 22.72 -18.72
CA ARG A 149 -19.81 21.57 -18.83
C ARG A 149 -19.09 20.25 -18.99
N LYS A 150 -17.92 20.25 -19.65
CA LYS A 150 -17.10 19.06 -19.81
C LYS A 150 -16.42 18.67 -18.49
N GLN A 151 -15.97 19.65 -17.72
CA GLN A 151 -15.43 19.42 -16.38
C GLN A 151 -16.49 18.95 -15.39
N ASP A 152 -17.71 19.48 -15.44
CA ASP A 152 -18.82 19.01 -14.60
C ASP A 152 -19.20 17.57 -14.94
N ALA A 153 -19.23 17.21 -16.23
CA ALA A 153 -19.46 15.83 -16.66
C ALA A 153 -18.34 14.88 -16.19
N ASP A 154 -17.08 15.31 -16.27
CA ASP A 154 -15.94 14.54 -15.75
C ASP A 154 -16.01 14.40 -14.21
N LEU A 155 -16.49 15.43 -13.49
CA LEU A 155 -16.69 15.38 -12.03
C LEU A 155 -17.83 14.45 -11.62
N ASP A 156 -18.92 14.37 -12.39
CA ASP A 156 -20.00 13.41 -12.15
C ASP A 156 -19.51 11.97 -12.38
N ASP A 157 -18.71 11.74 -13.42
CA ASP A 157 -18.09 10.42 -13.67
C ASP A 157 -17.09 10.04 -12.57
N ILE A 158 -16.34 11.01 -12.04
CA ILE A 158 -15.46 10.82 -10.88
C ILE A 158 -16.28 10.53 -9.62
N SER A 159 -17.36 11.27 -9.38
CA SER A 159 -18.27 11.07 -8.25
C SER A 159 -18.87 9.66 -8.28
N ALA A 160 -19.34 9.21 -9.44
CA ALA A 160 -19.83 7.85 -9.64
C ALA A 160 -18.72 6.80 -9.43
N SER A 161 -17.48 7.11 -9.81
CA SER A 161 -16.33 6.23 -9.59
C SER A 161 -15.94 6.14 -8.11
N ILE A 162 -15.99 7.25 -7.37
CA ILE A 162 -15.77 7.30 -5.92
C ILE A 162 -16.85 6.53 -5.18
N GLN A 163 -18.11 6.62 -5.63
CA GLN A 163 -19.21 5.89 -5.01
C GLN A 163 -19.07 4.37 -5.20
N ARG A 164 -18.61 3.93 -6.39
CA ARG A 164 -18.25 2.53 -6.64
C ARG A 164 -17.04 2.09 -5.80
N LEU A 165 -16.01 2.92 -5.70
CA LEU A 165 -14.84 2.69 -4.84
C LEU A 165 -15.24 2.56 -3.36
N GLY A 166 -16.16 3.40 -2.89
CA GLY A 166 -16.72 3.32 -1.54
C GLY A 166 -17.46 2.01 -1.29
N GLN A 167 -18.25 1.53 -2.26
CA GLN A 167 -18.88 0.21 -2.17
C GLN A 167 -17.85 -0.92 -2.11
N VAL A 168 -16.82 -0.88 -2.94
CA VAL A 168 -15.74 -1.87 -2.92
C VAL A 168 -15.00 -1.84 -1.57
N GLY A 169 -14.75 -0.65 -1.01
CA GLY A 169 -14.15 -0.49 0.31
C GLY A 169 -14.99 -1.08 1.45
N LEU A 170 -16.31 -0.94 1.38
CA LEU A 170 -17.24 -1.58 2.32
C LEU A 170 -17.21 -3.11 2.19
N THR A 171 -17.21 -3.63 0.97
CA THR A 171 -17.09 -5.08 0.72
C THR A 171 -15.76 -5.64 1.21
N ILE A 172 -14.65 -4.90 1.04
CA ILE A 172 -13.35 -5.29 1.59
C ILE A 172 -13.39 -5.28 3.12
N GLY A 173 -14.04 -4.29 3.74
CA GLY A 173 -14.21 -4.25 5.19
C GLY A 173 -14.96 -5.46 5.75
N GLU A 174 -16.05 -5.85 5.09
CA GLU A 174 -16.86 -7.04 5.45
C GLU A 174 -16.08 -8.34 5.25
N GLU A 175 -15.31 -8.43 4.16
CA GLU A 175 -14.44 -9.57 3.87
C GLU A 175 -13.28 -9.67 4.87
N LEU A 176 -12.68 -8.54 5.28
CA LEU A 176 -11.65 -8.50 6.33
C LEU A 176 -12.21 -8.90 7.70
N GLU A 177 -13.43 -8.48 8.04
CA GLU A 177 -14.10 -8.94 9.27
C GLU A 177 -14.35 -10.45 9.22
N THR A 178 -14.72 -10.98 8.06
CA THR A 178 -14.94 -12.42 7.84
C THR A 178 -13.63 -13.20 7.94
N GLN A 179 -12.55 -12.68 7.35
CA GLN A 179 -11.21 -13.25 7.47
C GLN A 179 -10.70 -13.19 8.91
N GLY A 180 -11.03 -12.15 9.69
CA GLY A 180 -10.74 -12.11 11.13
C GLY A 180 -11.39 -13.27 11.89
N LYS A 181 -12.66 -13.56 11.63
CA LYS A 181 -13.37 -14.70 12.25
C LYS A 181 -12.77 -16.05 11.84
N MET A 182 -12.37 -16.21 10.58
CA MET A 182 -11.68 -17.43 10.11
C MET A 182 -10.29 -17.60 10.74
N ILE A 183 -9.59 -16.50 11.05
CA ILE A 183 -8.31 -16.54 11.75
C ILE A 183 -8.49 -16.98 13.21
N ASP A 184 -9.52 -16.49 13.91
CA ASP A 184 -9.85 -16.93 15.28
C ASP A 184 -10.22 -18.43 15.32
N GLU A 185 -10.96 -18.93 14.33
CA GLU A 185 -11.25 -20.36 14.19
C GLU A 185 -9.98 -21.19 13.93
N LEU A 186 -9.09 -20.69 13.07
CA LEU A 186 -7.79 -21.32 12.82
C LEU A 186 -6.92 -21.35 14.07
N GLU A 187 -6.93 -20.31 14.90
CA GLU A 187 -6.22 -20.26 16.19
C GLU A 187 -6.75 -21.34 17.15
N GLN A 188 -8.08 -21.51 17.25
CA GLN A 188 -8.69 -22.59 18.03
C GLN A 188 -8.29 -23.99 17.52
N ASP A 189 -8.24 -24.18 16.20
CA ASP A 189 -7.84 -25.46 15.60
C ASP A 189 -6.35 -25.77 15.82
N VAL A 190 -5.49 -24.74 15.79
CA VAL A 190 -4.07 -24.85 16.10
C VAL A 190 -3.87 -25.22 17.58
N ASP A 191 -4.59 -24.57 18.49
CA ASP A 191 -4.56 -24.91 19.92
C ASP A 191 -5.07 -26.34 20.19
N GLY A 192 -6.14 -26.74 19.50
CA GLY A 192 -6.65 -28.12 19.52
C GLY A 192 -5.58 -29.12 19.05
N THR A 193 -4.88 -28.81 17.97
CA THR A 193 -3.79 -29.64 17.44
C THR A 193 -2.60 -29.72 18.40
N ASN A 194 -2.21 -28.60 19.02
CA ASN A 194 -1.12 -28.53 19.99
C ASN A 194 -1.44 -29.37 21.25
N SER A 195 -2.68 -29.31 21.74
CA SER A 195 -3.13 -30.14 22.87
C SER A 195 -3.08 -31.65 22.56
N ARG A 196 -3.46 -32.06 21.34
CA ARG A 196 -3.37 -33.45 20.87
C ARG A 196 -1.92 -33.89 20.74
N LEU A 197 -1.06 -33.03 20.21
CA LEU A 197 0.37 -33.28 20.10
C LEU A 197 1.02 -33.45 21.48
N ALA A 198 0.67 -32.59 22.45
CA ALA A 198 1.12 -32.71 23.83
C ALA A 198 0.65 -34.02 24.48
N ALA A 199 -0.59 -34.46 24.22
CA ALA A 199 -1.10 -35.75 24.70
C ALA A 199 -0.34 -36.93 24.07
N ALA A 200 -0.02 -36.86 22.78
CA ALA A 200 0.78 -37.85 22.08
C ALA A 200 2.20 -37.93 22.66
N GLN A 201 2.85 -36.78 22.89
CA GLN A 201 4.17 -36.72 23.55
C GLN A 201 4.14 -37.32 24.97
N ARG A 202 3.09 -37.03 25.76
CA ARG A 202 2.92 -37.64 27.09
C ARG A 202 2.78 -39.16 27.03
N LYS A 203 1.98 -39.69 26.10
CA LYS A 203 1.86 -41.14 25.87
C LYS A 203 3.20 -41.74 25.46
N MET A 204 3.94 -41.10 24.56
CA MET A 204 5.26 -41.53 24.13
C MET A 204 6.24 -41.59 25.32
N ASN A 205 6.27 -40.57 26.16
CA ASN A 205 7.08 -40.56 27.39
C ASN A 205 6.68 -41.65 28.39
N GLN A 206 5.38 -41.96 28.52
CA GLN A 206 4.91 -43.05 29.37
C GLN A 206 5.30 -44.42 28.82
N VAL A 207 5.25 -44.62 27.49
CA VAL A 207 5.69 -45.85 26.84
C VAL A 207 7.21 -46.03 27.04
N LEU A 208 8.00 -44.99 26.82
CA LEU A 208 9.44 -44.98 27.10
C LEU A 208 9.74 -45.37 28.56
N LYS A 209 9.04 -44.78 29.53
CA LYS A 209 9.20 -45.12 30.95
C LYS A 209 8.79 -46.56 31.28
N LYS A 210 7.72 -47.08 30.66
CA LYS A 210 7.23 -48.45 30.89
C LYS A 210 8.09 -49.51 30.20
N ALA A 211 8.70 -49.19 29.05
CA ALA A 211 9.52 -50.11 28.27
C ALA A 211 10.90 -50.36 28.93
N GLY A 212 11.48 -49.37 29.61
CA GLY A 212 12.85 -49.48 30.10
C GLY A 212 13.00 -50.17 31.46
N VAL A 213 12.28 -49.75 32.49
CA VAL A 213 12.83 -49.91 33.86
C VAL A 213 12.58 -51.29 34.48
N LYS A 214 11.37 -51.84 34.37
CA LYS A 214 11.02 -53.07 35.12
C LYS A 214 11.60 -54.35 34.52
N GLY A 215 11.58 -54.47 33.20
CA GLY A 215 12.16 -55.62 32.50
C GLY A 215 13.69 -55.63 32.57
N GLN A 216 14.31 -54.46 32.36
CA GLN A 216 15.76 -54.33 32.40
C GLN A 216 16.32 -54.56 33.81
N MET A 217 15.67 -54.06 34.87
CA MET A 217 16.10 -54.32 36.25
C MET A 217 15.98 -55.81 36.63
N CYS A 218 14.93 -56.51 36.17
CA CYS A 218 14.79 -57.94 36.42
C CYS A 218 15.90 -58.74 35.74
N ILE A 219 16.22 -58.41 34.48
CA ILE A 219 17.32 -59.04 33.73
C ILE A 219 18.67 -58.80 34.42
N ILE A 220 18.94 -57.58 34.87
CA ILE A 220 20.17 -57.25 35.59
C ILE A 220 20.30 -58.10 36.85
N VAL A 221 19.24 -58.20 37.67
CA VAL A 221 19.23 -58.99 38.90
C VAL A 221 19.51 -60.48 38.62
N ILE A 222 18.85 -61.05 37.61
CA ILE A 222 19.06 -62.45 37.21
C ILE A 222 20.51 -62.68 36.76
N LEU A 223 21.04 -61.81 35.90
CA LEU A 223 22.44 -61.91 35.45
C LEU A 223 23.43 -61.80 36.61
N THR A 224 23.23 -60.87 37.55
CA THR A 224 24.09 -60.76 38.74
C THR A 224 24.03 -62.01 39.63
N ALA A 225 22.85 -62.61 39.81
CA ALA A 225 22.71 -63.83 40.61
C ALA A 225 23.45 -65.01 39.96
N ILE A 226 23.32 -65.18 38.64
CA ILE A 226 24.05 -66.20 37.89
C ILE A 226 25.57 -65.98 38.02
N LEU A 227 26.02 -64.72 37.94
CA LEU A 227 27.44 -64.39 38.09
C LEU A 227 27.97 -64.75 39.48
N ILE A 228 27.22 -64.48 40.55
CA ILE A 228 27.61 -64.86 41.92
C ILE A 228 27.72 -66.39 42.05
N ILE A 229 26.77 -67.14 41.48
CA ILE A 229 26.79 -68.61 41.51
C ILE A 229 28.03 -69.13 40.77
N LEU A 230 28.32 -68.61 39.57
CA LEU A 230 29.53 -68.98 38.82
C LEU A 230 30.81 -68.66 39.59
N PHE A 231 30.85 -67.50 40.26
CA PHE A 231 32.01 -67.10 41.06
C PHE A 231 32.23 -68.04 42.25
N LEU A 232 31.16 -68.41 42.96
CA LEU A 232 31.24 -69.38 44.06
C LEU A 232 31.71 -70.74 43.57
N ILE A 233 31.23 -71.22 42.42
CA ILE A 233 31.67 -72.50 41.83
C ILE A 233 33.13 -72.43 41.38
N ALA A 234 33.61 -71.29 40.88
CA ALA A 234 34.97 -71.13 40.38
C ALA A 234 36.03 -70.97 41.49
N PHE A 235 35.64 -70.45 42.65
CA PHE A 235 36.55 -70.16 43.78
C PHE A 235 36.38 -71.10 44.99
N MET A 236 35.37 -71.98 44.97
CA MET A 236 35.38 -73.20 45.79
C MET A 236 36.19 -74.30 45.11
#